data_AF-A0A1G0L5J7-F1
#
_entry.id   AF-A0A1G0L5J7-F1
#
_cell.length_a   1.000
_cell.length_b   1.000
_cell.length_c   1.000
_cell.angle_alpha   90.00
_cell.angle_beta   90.00
_cell.angle_gamma   90.00
#
_symmetry.space_group_name_H-M   'P 1'
#
loop_
_entity.id
_entity.type
_entity.pdbx_description
1 polymer ?
#
loop_
_entity_poly.entity_id
_entity_poly.type
_entity_poly.pdbx_seq_one_letter_code
_entity_poly.pdbx_strand_id
1 'polypeptide(L)'
;MPVTAKLSLRFYEKLGEDVANELVEWFNSVDATYRSDLRELNELNFARFDAKLEQRIAELRSDFEQRFARFDAKLEQRLAELGAGLRTEFGQRLNALDAKLEQRFAEVEGRFAQQDARSTILEARLLGRMEAMQGGLKADLLRWMFGFWTGTMIALASVLFAVLRA
;
A
#
# COMPACT_ATOMS: atom_id res chain seq x y z
N MET A 1 -18.19 -49.17 58.82
CA MET A 1 -17.78 -50.57 59.00
C MET A 1 -16.64 -50.58 60.03
N PRO A 2 -16.86 -51.13 61.23
CA PRO A 2 -15.82 -51.22 62.26
C PRO A 2 -14.64 -52.05 61.74
N VAL A 3 -13.44 -51.77 62.24
CA VAL A 3 -12.29 -52.62 61.95
C VAL A 3 -12.43 -53.88 62.78
N THR A 4 -12.38 -55.04 62.14
CA THR A 4 -12.35 -56.33 62.84
C THR A 4 -10.95 -56.54 63.42
N ALA A 5 -10.61 -55.81 64.48
CA ALA A 5 -9.38 -56.02 65.23
C ALA A 5 -9.45 -57.40 65.90
N LYS A 6 -8.62 -58.34 65.43
CA LYS A 6 -8.51 -59.68 66.02
C LYS A 6 -7.37 -59.69 67.03
N LEU A 7 -7.71 -59.78 68.31
CA LEU A 7 -6.72 -60.03 69.37
C LEU A 7 -6.51 -61.53 69.55
N SER A 8 -5.29 -61.93 69.93
CA SER A 8 -4.95 -63.35 70.12
C SER A 8 -5.54 -63.92 71.42
N LEU A 9 -5.84 -65.23 71.47
CA LEU A 9 -6.37 -65.89 72.67
C LEU A 9 -5.48 -65.67 73.91
N ARG A 10 -4.15 -65.73 73.73
CA ARG A 10 -3.16 -65.44 74.80
C ARG A 10 -3.29 -64.01 75.36
N PHE A 11 -3.80 -63.08 74.57
CA PHE A 11 -4.01 -61.70 74.99
C PHE A 11 -5.20 -61.60 75.95
N TYR A 12 -6.30 -62.28 75.62
CA TYR A 12 -7.48 -62.42 76.49
C TYR A 12 -7.14 -63.16 77.80
N GLU A 13 -6.38 -64.26 77.72
CA GLU A 13 -5.95 -65.01 78.92
C GLU A 13 -5.07 -64.20 79.87
N LYS A 14 -4.29 -63.24 79.36
CA LYS A 14 -3.35 -62.44 80.16
C LYS A 14 -3.95 -61.15 80.70
N LEU A 15 -4.85 -60.50 79.97
CA LEU A 15 -5.42 -59.19 80.33
C LEU A 15 -6.87 -59.28 80.82
N GLY A 16 -7.55 -60.40 80.59
CA GLY A 16 -8.98 -60.56 80.85
C GLY A 16 -9.85 -60.12 79.66
N GLU A 17 -11.07 -60.62 79.64
CA GLU A 17 -12.03 -60.38 78.56
C GLU A 17 -12.47 -58.91 78.48
N ASP A 18 -12.75 -58.30 79.64
CA ASP A 18 -13.22 -56.92 79.74
C ASP A 18 -12.19 -55.93 79.17
N VAL A 19 -10.93 -56.02 79.63
CA VAL A 19 -9.84 -55.13 79.20
C VAL A 19 -9.53 -55.30 77.70
N ALA A 20 -9.57 -56.53 77.20
CA ALA A 20 -9.34 -56.79 75.78
C ALA A 20 -10.48 -56.22 74.90
N ASN A 21 -11.73 -56.28 75.37
CA ASN A 21 -12.87 -55.70 74.66
C ASN A 21 -12.84 -54.17 74.66
N GLU A 22 -12.53 -53.53 75.79
CA GLU A 22 -12.34 -52.06 75.87
C GLU A 22 -11.28 -51.57 74.89
N LEU A 23 -10.17 -52.31 74.72
CA LEU A 23 -9.11 -51.95 73.79
C LEU A 23 -9.55 -52.06 72.32
N VAL A 24 -10.39 -53.06 71.98
CA VAL A 24 -10.99 -53.19 70.65
C VAL A 24 -11.99 -52.07 70.38
N GLU A 25 -12.80 -51.69 71.37
CA GLU A 25 -13.73 -50.57 71.27
C GLU A 25 -13.00 -49.24 71.07
N TRP A 26 -11.94 -49.01 71.86
CA TRP A 26 -11.08 -47.84 71.70
C TRP A 26 -10.45 -47.80 70.30
N PHE A 27 -9.91 -48.91 69.80
CA PHE A 27 -9.33 -48.97 68.45
C PHE A 27 -10.36 -48.67 67.36
N ASN A 28 -11.58 -49.19 67.49
CA ASN A 28 -12.67 -48.89 66.57
C ASN A 28 -13.10 -47.41 66.61
N SER A 29 -13.11 -46.80 67.80
CA SER A 29 -13.38 -45.37 67.96
C SER A 29 -12.30 -44.50 67.31
N VAL A 30 -11.02 -44.87 67.48
CA VAL A 30 -9.90 -44.18 66.84
C VAL A 30 -9.95 -44.31 65.31
N ASP A 31 -10.21 -45.51 64.76
CA ASP A 31 -10.37 -45.70 63.30
C ASP A 31 -11.54 -44.89 62.73
N ALA A 32 -12.67 -44.86 63.45
CA ALA A 32 -13.84 -44.10 63.04
C ALA A 32 -13.54 -42.59 62.99
N THR A 33 -12.87 -42.07 64.03
CA THR A 33 -12.43 -40.66 64.09
C THR A 33 -11.45 -40.36 62.95
N TYR A 34 -10.41 -41.17 62.78
CA TYR A 34 -9.40 -40.93 61.73
C TYR A 34 -9.99 -40.99 60.32
N ARG A 35 -10.91 -41.92 60.03
CA ARG A 35 -11.62 -41.96 58.74
C ARG A 35 -12.53 -40.75 58.54
N SER A 36 -13.14 -40.25 59.62
CA SER A 36 -13.94 -39.02 59.58
C SER A 36 -13.06 -37.82 59.25
N ASP A 37 -11.96 -37.63 59.99
CA ASP A 37 -11.01 -36.54 59.78
C ASP A 37 -10.41 -36.58 58.37
N LEU A 38 -10.06 -37.77 57.87
CA LEU A 38 -9.57 -37.93 56.51
C LEU A 38 -10.62 -37.53 55.47
N ARG A 39 -11.90 -37.88 55.67
CA ARG A 39 -12.98 -37.44 54.78
C ARG A 39 -13.17 -35.94 54.83
N GLU A 40 -13.20 -35.34 56.01
CA GLU A 40 -13.34 -33.89 56.17
C GLU A 40 -12.17 -33.13 55.52
N LEU A 41 -10.93 -33.55 55.78
CA LEU A 41 -9.76 -32.97 55.13
C LEU A 41 -9.80 -33.14 53.60
N ASN A 42 -10.28 -34.29 53.12
CA ASN A 42 -10.41 -34.56 51.70
C ASN A 42 -11.47 -33.66 51.06
N GLU A 43 -12.64 -33.53 51.67
CA GLU A 43 -13.71 -32.62 51.24
C GLU A 43 -13.24 -31.16 51.23
N LEU A 44 -12.59 -30.70 52.30
CA LEU A 44 -12.02 -29.35 52.38
C LEU A 44 -10.96 -29.09 51.29
N ASN A 45 -10.09 -30.07 51.04
CA ASN A 45 -9.06 -29.95 50.01
C ASN A 45 -9.67 -29.95 48.60
N PHE A 46 -10.67 -30.78 48.34
CA PHE A 46 -11.37 -30.79 47.05
C PHE A 46 -12.14 -29.49 46.82
N ALA A 47 -12.86 -28.97 47.83
CA ALA A 47 -13.55 -27.69 47.73
C ALA A 47 -12.57 -26.53 47.43
N ARG A 48 -11.40 -26.51 48.09
CA ARG A 48 -10.35 -25.52 47.82
C ARG A 48 -9.74 -25.68 46.42
N PHE A 49 -9.55 -26.91 45.97
CA PHE A 49 -9.02 -27.19 44.64
C PHE A 49 -9.99 -26.74 43.56
N ASP A 50 -11.28 -27.06 43.71
CA ASP A 50 -12.35 -26.68 42.79
C ASP A 50 -12.47 -25.16 42.67
N ALA A 51 -12.55 -24.45 43.81
CA ALA A 51 -12.59 -22.99 43.83
C ALA A 51 -11.37 -22.35 43.13
N LYS A 52 -10.17 -22.94 43.32
CA LYS A 52 -8.94 -22.46 42.67
C LYS A 52 -8.93 -22.74 41.17
N LEU A 53 -9.49 -23.87 40.73
CA LEU A 53 -9.65 -24.18 39.32
C LEU A 53 -10.64 -23.22 38.65
N GLU A 54 -11.81 -23.01 39.27
CA GLU A 54 -12.81 -22.06 38.78
C GLU A 54 -12.22 -20.66 38.63
N GLN A 55 -11.49 -20.19 39.66
CA GLN A 55 -10.79 -18.90 39.61
C GLN A 55 -9.82 -18.84 38.42
N ARG A 56 -8.97 -19.85 38.23
CA ARG A 56 -7.99 -19.87 37.13
C ARG A 56 -8.65 -19.92 35.75
N ILE A 57 -9.76 -20.64 35.62
CA ILE A 57 -10.53 -20.70 34.38
C ILE A 57 -11.14 -19.32 34.08
N ALA A 58 -11.70 -18.65 35.09
CA ALA A 58 -12.23 -17.29 34.93
C ALA A 58 -11.14 -16.28 34.54
N GLU A 59 -9.97 -16.34 35.18
CA GLU A 59 -8.81 -15.51 34.86
C GLU A 59 -8.32 -15.74 33.42
N LEU A 60 -8.16 -17.01 33.02
CA LEU A 60 -7.76 -17.36 31.65
C LEU A 60 -8.78 -16.85 30.64
N ARG A 61 -10.08 -17.05 30.89
CA ARG A 61 -11.14 -16.55 30.02
C ARG A 61 -11.06 -15.02 29.87
N SER A 62 -10.88 -14.30 30.97
CA SER A 62 -10.72 -12.84 30.95
C SER A 62 -9.47 -12.40 30.17
N ASP A 63 -8.32 -13.05 30.35
CA ASP A 63 -7.09 -12.73 29.61
C ASP A 63 -7.29 -12.99 28.10
N PHE A 64 -7.94 -14.09 27.74
CA PHE A 64 -8.29 -14.38 26.35
C PHE A 64 -9.21 -13.32 25.75
N GLU A 65 -10.30 -12.96 26.43
CA GLU A 65 -11.24 -11.93 25.98
C GLU A 65 -10.52 -10.58 25.77
N GLN A 66 -9.64 -10.18 26.69
CA GLN A 66 -8.84 -8.96 26.55
C GLN A 66 -7.86 -9.02 25.37
N ARG A 67 -7.18 -10.15 25.17
CA ARG A 67 -6.26 -10.33 24.05
C ARG A 67 -6.97 -10.31 22.70
N PHE A 68 -8.14 -10.93 22.61
CA PHE A 68 -8.96 -10.89 21.40
C PHE A 68 -9.44 -9.47 21.09
N ALA A 69 -10.00 -8.76 22.08
CA ALA A 69 -10.43 -7.38 21.89
C ALA A 69 -9.26 -6.47 21.43
N ARG A 70 -8.07 -6.66 21.99
CA ARG A 70 -6.86 -5.92 21.58
C ARG A 70 -6.42 -6.29 20.16
N PHE A 71 -6.54 -7.55 19.79
CA PHE A 71 -6.21 -8.03 18.45
C PHE A 71 -7.17 -7.46 17.41
N ASP A 72 -8.48 -7.49 17.68
CA ASP A 72 -9.51 -6.93 16.82
C ASP A 72 -9.30 -5.43 16.61
N ALA A 73 -9.09 -4.67 17.68
CA ALA A 73 -8.78 -3.24 17.60
C ALA A 73 -7.52 -2.96 16.75
N LYS A 74 -6.49 -3.80 16.88
CA LYS A 74 -5.26 -3.67 16.09
C LYS A 74 -5.49 -4.02 14.61
N LEU A 75 -6.35 -4.99 14.30
CA LEU A 75 -6.71 -5.30 12.93
C LEU A 75 -7.51 -4.17 12.29
N GLU A 76 -8.52 -3.65 12.99
CA GLU A 76 -9.31 -2.50 12.55
C GLU A 76 -8.42 -1.29 12.26
N GLN A 77 -7.50 -0.98 13.17
CA GLN A 77 -6.53 0.10 12.98
C GLN A 77 -5.69 -0.11 11.71
N ARG A 78 -5.13 -1.32 11.51
CA ARG A 78 -4.30 -1.61 10.33
C ARG A 78 -5.09 -1.54 9.02
N LEU A 79 -6.34 -1.99 9.03
CA LEU A 79 -7.21 -1.89 7.85
C LEU A 79 -7.55 -0.43 7.53
N ALA A 80 -7.81 0.39 8.55
CA ALA A 80 -8.04 1.82 8.38
C ALA A 80 -6.79 2.54 7.84
N GLU A 81 -5.61 2.25 8.40
CA GLU A 81 -4.33 2.79 7.94
C GLU A 81 -4.05 2.40 6.48
N LEU A 82 -4.27 1.13 6.12
CA LEU A 82 -4.09 0.64 4.75
C LEU A 82 -5.07 1.33 3.78
N GLY A 83 -6.34 1.47 4.16
CA GLY A 83 -7.34 2.18 3.36
C GLY A 83 -7.01 3.66 3.15
N ALA A 84 -6.52 4.34 4.19
CA ALA A 84 -6.08 5.72 4.10
C ALA A 84 -4.81 5.88 3.24
N GLY A 85 -3.85 4.96 3.38
CA GLY A 85 -2.63 4.91 2.58
C GLY A 85 -2.93 4.75 1.10
N LEU A 86 -3.76 3.77 0.74
CA LEU A 86 -4.18 3.53 -0.64
C LEU A 86 -4.90 4.74 -1.24
N ARG A 87 -5.82 5.36 -0.51
CA ARG A 87 -6.54 6.56 -0.97
C ARG A 87 -5.57 7.71 -1.25
N THR A 88 -4.59 7.90 -0.37
CA THR A 88 -3.58 8.96 -0.51
C THR A 88 -2.67 8.69 -1.71
N GLU A 89 -2.13 7.48 -1.82
CA GLU A 89 -1.23 7.11 -2.92
C GLU A 89 -1.95 7.20 -4.27
N PHE A 90 -3.19 6.72 -4.34
CA PHE A 90 -3.98 6.80 -5.57
C PHE A 90 -4.27 8.26 -5.95
N GLY A 91 -4.65 9.12 -4.99
CA GLY A 91 -4.83 10.55 -5.23
C GLY A 91 -3.56 11.24 -5.71
N GLN A 92 -2.40 10.92 -5.12
CA GLN A 92 -1.11 11.44 -5.57
C GLN A 92 -0.76 10.99 -7.00
N ARG A 93 -1.00 9.72 -7.33
CA ARG A 93 -0.77 9.20 -8.69
C ARG A 93 -1.66 9.85 -9.72
N LEU A 94 -2.94 10.07 -9.42
CA LEU A 94 -3.86 10.80 -10.31
C LEU A 94 -3.39 12.23 -10.55
N ASN A 95 -3.07 12.98 -9.48
CA ASN A 95 -2.56 14.34 -9.62
C ASN A 95 -1.25 14.40 -10.43
N ALA A 96 -0.37 13.42 -10.26
CA ALA A 96 0.87 13.33 -11.04
C ALA A 96 0.61 13.00 -12.52
N LEU A 97 -0.38 12.16 -12.82
CA LEU A 97 -0.81 11.89 -14.19
C LEU A 97 -1.42 13.14 -14.83
N ASP A 98 -2.29 13.85 -14.12
CA ASP A 98 -2.90 15.09 -14.60
C ASP A 98 -1.83 16.15 -14.91
N ALA A 99 -0.89 16.37 -13.99
CA ALA A 99 0.22 17.30 -14.21
C ALA A 99 1.09 16.90 -15.42
N LYS A 100 1.32 15.59 -15.62
CA LYS A 100 2.08 15.09 -16.77
C LYS A 100 1.32 15.25 -18.08
N LEU A 101 0.00 15.06 -18.07
CA LEU A 101 -0.85 15.30 -19.25
C LEU A 101 -0.85 16.78 -19.61
N GLU A 102 -1.03 17.67 -18.63
CA GLU A 102 -0.98 19.12 -18.83
C GLU A 102 0.36 19.55 -19.43
N GLN A 103 1.47 19.03 -18.89
CA GLN A 103 2.80 19.28 -19.43
C GLN A 103 2.93 18.82 -20.89
N ARG A 104 2.39 17.64 -21.23
CA ARG A 104 2.42 17.10 -22.60
C ARG A 104 1.56 17.92 -23.55
N PHE A 105 0.39 18.38 -23.11
CA PHE A 105 -0.45 19.27 -23.90
C PHE A 105 0.25 20.60 -24.19
N ALA A 106 0.82 21.24 -23.16
CA ALA A 106 1.59 22.46 -23.35
C ALA A 106 2.81 22.26 -24.28
N GLU A 107 3.51 21.13 -24.18
CA GLU A 107 4.62 20.79 -25.08
C GLU A 107 4.14 20.65 -26.54
N VAL A 108 3.01 19.99 -26.76
CA VAL A 108 2.41 19.82 -28.09
C VAL A 108 1.93 21.15 -28.65
N GLU A 109 1.24 21.96 -27.86
CA GLU A 109 0.80 23.30 -28.26
C GLU A 109 1.99 24.19 -28.64
N GLY A 110 3.06 24.17 -27.85
CA GLY A 110 4.30 24.87 -28.17
C GLY A 110 4.93 24.41 -29.48
N ARG A 111 4.92 23.10 -29.79
CA ARG A 111 5.40 22.56 -31.07
C ARG A 111 4.56 23.02 -32.25
N PHE A 112 3.23 23.04 -32.09
CA PHE A 112 2.34 23.56 -33.14
C PHE A 112 2.57 25.03 -33.40
N ALA A 113 2.67 25.87 -32.37
CA ALA A 113 2.98 27.28 -32.51
C ALA A 113 4.36 27.49 -33.19
N GLN A 114 5.36 26.69 -32.83
CA GLN A 114 6.67 26.74 -33.47
C GLN A 114 6.61 26.33 -34.95
N GLN A 115 5.84 25.30 -35.28
CA GLN A 115 5.66 24.83 -36.65
C GLN A 115 4.94 25.88 -37.51
N ASP A 116 3.92 26.53 -36.97
CA ASP A 116 3.16 27.58 -37.64
C ASP A 116 4.04 28.81 -37.94
N ALA A 117 4.83 29.25 -36.95
CA ALA A 117 5.83 30.29 -37.14
C ALA A 117 6.86 29.91 -38.21
N ARG A 118 7.31 28.65 -38.23
CA ARG A 118 8.24 28.15 -39.26
C ARG A 118 7.60 28.15 -40.64
N SER A 119 6.32 27.77 -40.78
CA SER A 119 5.60 27.83 -42.06
C SER A 119 5.51 29.27 -42.56
N THR A 120 5.07 30.19 -41.70
CA THR A 120 4.97 31.61 -42.01
C THR A 120 6.32 32.19 -42.49
N ILE A 121 7.42 31.86 -41.81
CA ILE A 121 8.77 32.29 -42.22
C ILE A 121 9.17 31.69 -43.57
N LEU A 122 8.89 30.40 -43.80
CA LEU A 122 9.21 29.73 -45.06
C LEU A 122 8.42 30.34 -46.23
N GLU A 123 7.13 30.59 -46.04
CA GLU A 123 6.25 31.23 -47.04
C GLU A 123 6.75 32.64 -47.38
N ALA A 124 7.05 33.46 -46.37
CA ALA A 124 7.61 34.79 -46.57
C ALA A 124 8.95 34.73 -47.34
N ARG A 125 9.82 33.77 -47.00
CA ARG A 125 11.10 33.57 -47.68
C ARG A 125 10.93 33.13 -49.14
N LEU A 126 9.97 32.26 -49.42
CA LEU A 126 9.66 31.81 -50.77
C LEU A 126 9.12 32.95 -51.63
N LEU A 127 8.16 33.73 -51.11
CA LEU A 127 7.62 34.90 -51.79
C LEU A 127 8.71 35.94 -52.09
N GLY A 128 9.51 36.31 -51.09
CA GLY A 128 10.62 37.24 -51.29
C GLY A 128 11.65 36.74 -52.30
N ARG A 129 11.94 35.43 -52.33
CA ARG A 129 12.81 34.83 -53.34
C ARG A 129 12.20 34.90 -54.74
N MET A 130 10.90 34.66 -54.88
CA MET A 130 10.21 34.77 -56.18
C MET A 130 10.21 36.21 -56.68
N GLU A 131 9.91 37.19 -55.83
CA GLU A 131 9.96 38.61 -56.16
C GLU A 131 11.36 39.03 -56.61
N ALA A 132 12.40 38.60 -55.89
CA ALA A 132 13.79 38.88 -56.26
C ALA A 132 14.17 38.24 -57.60
N MET A 133 13.76 36.99 -57.86
CA MET A 133 13.99 36.33 -59.15
C MET A 133 13.27 37.06 -60.29
N GLN A 134 12.02 37.45 -60.10
CA GLN A 134 11.26 38.22 -61.09
C GLN A 134 11.91 39.59 -61.35
N GLY A 135 12.33 40.29 -60.30
CA GLY A 135 13.04 41.56 -60.42
C GLY A 135 14.36 41.42 -61.19
N GLY A 136 15.14 40.38 -60.88
CA GLY A 136 16.37 40.04 -61.59
C GLY A 136 16.13 39.75 -63.07
N LEU A 137 15.20 38.87 -63.41
CA LEU A 137 14.84 38.55 -64.78
C LEU A 137 14.35 39.78 -65.57
N LYS A 138 13.51 40.62 -64.95
CA LYS A 138 13.05 41.88 -65.57
C LYS A 138 14.22 42.84 -65.81
N ALA A 139 15.12 43.01 -64.84
CA ALA A 139 16.29 43.87 -64.98
C ALA A 139 17.24 43.37 -66.07
N ASP A 140 17.49 42.06 -66.13
CA ASP A 140 18.33 41.46 -67.17
C ASP A 140 17.70 41.55 -68.56
N LEU A 141 16.37 41.37 -68.66
CA LEU A 141 15.64 41.62 -69.91
C LEU A 141 15.77 43.08 -70.36
N LEU A 142 15.61 44.04 -69.45
CA LEU A 142 15.78 45.46 -69.76
C LEU A 142 17.20 45.79 -70.23
N ARG A 143 18.22 45.21 -69.59
CA ARG A 143 19.63 45.35 -70.02
C ARG A 143 19.84 44.81 -71.43
N TRP A 144 19.34 43.61 -71.72
CA TRP A 144 19.41 43.01 -73.06
C TRP A 144 18.64 43.81 -74.10
N MET A 145 17.41 44.23 -73.80
CA MET A 145 16.60 45.09 -74.67
C MET A 145 17.32 46.40 -74.96
N PHE A 146 17.88 47.07 -73.95
CA PHE A 146 18.62 48.31 -74.15
C PHE A 146 19.84 48.13 -75.05
N GLY A 147 20.64 47.08 -74.82
CA GLY A 147 21.79 46.76 -75.68
C GLY A 147 21.38 46.44 -77.12
N PHE A 148 20.32 45.67 -77.30
CA PHE A 148 19.76 45.35 -78.61
C PHE A 148 19.26 46.62 -79.33
N TRP A 149 18.36 47.39 -78.70
CA TRP A 149 17.75 48.58 -79.29
C TRP A 149 18.78 49.67 -79.60
N THR A 150 19.76 49.91 -78.74
CA THR A 150 20.84 50.88 -79.03
C THR A 150 21.66 50.44 -80.24
N GLY A 151 22.01 49.16 -80.34
CA GLY A 151 22.67 48.60 -81.52
C GLY A 151 21.85 48.77 -82.81
N THR A 152 20.54 48.43 -82.77
CA THR A 152 19.64 48.62 -83.92
C THR A 152 19.49 50.09 -84.31
N MET A 153 19.37 51.01 -83.34
CA MET A 153 19.29 52.45 -83.60
C MET A 153 20.57 52.99 -84.27
N ILE A 154 21.75 52.55 -83.83
CA ILE A 154 23.02 52.91 -84.46
C ILE A 154 23.09 52.39 -85.90
N ALA A 155 22.70 51.13 -86.13
CA ALA A 155 22.68 50.55 -87.47
C ALA A 155 21.73 51.29 -88.42
N LEU A 156 20.50 51.60 -87.98
CA LEU A 156 19.53 52.37 -88.77
C LEU A 156 20.04 53.78 -89.08
N ALA A 157 20.62 54.48 -88.09
CA ALA A 157 21.23 55.79 -88.30
C ALA A 157 22.38 55.72 -89.33
N SER A 158 23.18 54.65 -89.28
CA SER A 158 24.29 54.43 -90.22
C SER A 158 23.80 54.17 -91.65
N VAL A 159 22.74 53.37 -91.82
CA VAL A 159 22.11 53.12 -93.12
C VAL A 159 21.48 54.41 -93.68
N LEU A 160 20.74 55.16 -92.86
CA LEU A 160 20.16 56.43 -93.27
C LEU A 160 21.24 57.42 -93.71
N PHE A 161 22.34 57.52 -92.96
CA PHE A 161 23.49 58.36 -93.34
C PHE A 161 24.13 57.93 -94.66
N ALA A 162 24.27 56.62 -94.90
CA ALA A 162 24.79 56.10 -96.16
C ALA A 162 23.86 56.40 -97.34
N VAL A 163 22.54 56.25 -97.18
CA VAL A 163 21.55 56.56 -98.21
C VAL A 163 21.48 58.06 -98.52
N LEU A 164 21.58 58.93 -97.52
CA LEU A 164 21.61 60.39 -97.73
C LEU A 164 22.88 60.90 -98.43
N ARG A 165 23.94 60.08 -98.48
CA ARG A 165 25.22 60.41 -99.11
C ARG A 165 25.37 59.81 -100.52
N ALA A 166 24.51 58.87 -100.89
CA ALA A 166 24.42 58.28 -102.22
C ALA A 166 23.58 59.17 -103.16
#